data_AF-A0A1I4BLQ6-F1
#
_entry.id   AF-A0A1I4BLQ6-F1
#
_cell.length_a   1.000
_cell.length_b   1.000
_cell.length_c   1.000
_cell.angle_alpha   90.00
_cell.angle_beta   90.00
_cell.angle_gamma   90.00
#
_symmetry.space_group_name_H-M   'P 1'
#
loop_
_entity.id
_entity.type
_entity.pdbx_description
1 polymer ?
#
loop_
_entity_poly.entity_id
_entity_poly.type
_entity_poly.pdbx_seq_one_letter_code
_entity_poly.pdbx_strand_id
1 'polypeptide(L)'
;MGKRTTEYFHHYEDCHHNRTNLALHMLALPLFVVACLVLASALLSLNLLALMLGGLGLSAALALLAQGHRFEAGSDPRHPENSLSHLLVEQFLTFPWFVLSGAWRRAWKACRRN
;
A
#
# COMPACT_ATOMS: atom_id res chain seq x y z
N MET A 1 22.79 12.15 12.16
CA MET A 1 22.05 11.14 11.36
C MET A 1 20.61 10.96 11.90
N GLY A 2 19.82 12.02 12.06
CA GLY A 2 18.54 11.90 12.81
C GLY A 2 17.47 12.97 12.56
N LYS A 3 17.61 13.78 11.51
CA LYS A 3 16.59 14.79 11.13
C LYS A 3 15.72 14.35 9.95
N ARG A 4 16.33 13.65 8.98
CA ARG A 4 15.63 13.17 7.77
C ARG A 4 14.65 12.02 8.01
N THR A 5 14.90 11.18 9.02
CA THR A 5 14.04 10.03 9.31
C THR A 5 12.74 10.44 10.00
N THR A 6 12.79 11.44 10.90
CA THR A 6 11.60 11.96 11.58
C THR A 6 10.69 12.73 10.64
N GLU A 7 11.24 13.53 9.72
CA GLU A 7 10.43 14.20 8.68
C GLU A 7 9.72 13.19 7.76
N TYR A 8 10.37 12.08 7.41
CA TYR A 8 9.77 11.05 6.58
C TYR A 8 8.55 10.39 7.24
N PHE A 9 8.64 10.11 8.55
CA PHE A 9 7.50 9.57 9.32
C PHE A 9 6.38 10.59 9.49
N HIS A 10 6.70 11.86 9.74
CA HIS A 10 5.69 12.92 9.85
C HIS A 10 4.93 13.13 8.55
N HIS A 11 5.62 13.14 7.40
CA HIS A 11 4.97 13.24 6.09
C HIS A 11 4.11 12.00 5.77
N TYR A 12 4.56 10.80 6.16
CA TYR A 12 3.77 9.57 6.01
C TYR A 12 2.47 9.63 6.85
N GLU A 13 2.55 10.11 8.09
CA GLU A 13 1.38 10.30 8.95
C GLU A 13 0.42 11.38 8.40
N ASP A 14 0.94 12.43 7.77
CA ASP A 14 0.14 13.49 7.15
C ASP A 14 -0.57 13.04 5.86
N CYS A 15 0.05 12.19 5.04
CA CYS A 15 -0.61 11.58 3.87
C CYS A 15 -1.74 10.59 4.27
N HIS A 16 -1.70 10.05 5.49
CA HIS A 16 -2.65 9.06 6.01
C HIS A 16 -3.82 9.67 6.81
N HIS A 17 -4.15 10.94 6.59
CA HIS A 17 -5.24 11.64 7.30
C HIS A 17 -6.65 11.27 6.81
N ASN A 18 -6.79 10.51 5.72
CA ASN A 18 -8.08 10.09 5.19
C ASN A 18 -8.38 8.63 5.54
N ARG A 19 -9.46 8.37 6.31
CA ARG A 19 -9.87 7.00 6.67
C ARG A 19 -10.13 6.11 5.46
N THR A 20 -10.64 6.68 4.37
CA THR A 20 -10.88 5.94 3.13
C THR A 20 -9.56 5.44 2.57
N ASN A 21 -8.52 6.28 2.59
CA ASN A 21 -7.17 5.89 2.17
C ASN A 21 -6.61 4.78 3.08
N LEU A 22 -6.70 4.95 4.40
CA LEU A 22 -6.28 3.94 5.39
C LEU A 22 -6.97 2.57 5.19
N ALA A 23 -8.27 2.58 4.85
CA ALA A 23 -9.05 1.38 4.61
C ALA A 23 -8.71 0.72 3.27
N LEU A 24 -8.51 1.53 2.22
CA LEU A 24 -8.11 1.05 0.90
C LEU A 24 -6.75 0.36 0.97
N HIS A 25 -5.75 0.94 1.64
CA HIS A 25 -4.44 0.28 1.82
C HIS A 25 -4.54 -1.03 2.61
N MET A 26 -5.38 -1.08 3.66
CA MET A 26 -5.57 -2.28 4.46
C MET A 26 -6.16 -3.46 3.64
N LEU A 27 -6.97 -3.16 2.61
CA LEU A 27 -7.52 -4.17 1.71
C LEU A 27 -6.60 -4.46 0.52
N ALA A 28 -5.99 -3.43 -0.05
CA ALA A 28 -5.16 -3.56 -1.24
C ALA A 28 -3.91 -4.38 -0.97
N LEU A 29 -3.29 -4.23 0.21
CA LEU A 29 -2.07 -4.94 0.55
C LEU A 29 -2.23 -6.47 0.59
N PRO A 30 -3.14 -7.07 1.39
CA PRO A 30 -3.31 -8.52 1.42
C PRO A 30 -3.72 -9.05 0.05
N LEU A 31 -4.53 -8.31 -0.70
CA LEU A 31 -4.91 -8.67 -2.06
C LEU A 31 -3.70 -8.71 -3.00
N PHE A 32 -2.81 -7.71 -2.92
CA PHE A 32 -1.57 -7.64 -3.70
C PHE A 32 -0.67 -8.86 -3.42
N VAL A 33 -0.43 -9.16 -2.14
CA VAL A 33 0.42 -10.29 -1.73
C VAL A 33 -0.15 -11.62 -2.22
N VAL A 34 -1.46 -11.85 -2.03
CA VAL A 34 -2.12 -13.08 -2.50
C VAL A 34 -2.05 -13.18 -4.02
N ALA A 35 -2.30 -12.09 -4.75
CA ALA A 35 -2.20 -12.07 -6.21
C ALA A 35 -0.80 -12.43 -6.72
N CYS A 36 0.26 -11.89 -6.09
CA CYS A 36 1.64 -12.24 -6.42
C CYS A 36 1.94 -13.73 -6.15
N LEU A 37 1.48 -14.28 -5.03
CA LEU A 37 1.66 -15.70 -4.70
C LEU A 37 0.92 -16.61 -5.69
N VAL A 38 -0.31 -16.24 -6.07
CA VAL A 38 -1.10 -16.97 -7.07
C VAL A 38 -0.42 -16.94 -8.44
N LEU A 39 0.09 -15.78 -8.87
CA LEU A 39 0.84 -15.65 -10.13
C LEU A 39 2.12 -16.50 -10.10
N ALA A 40 2.89 -16.45 -9.02
CA ALA A 40 4.09 -17.27 -8.88
C ALA A 40 3.75 -18.76 -8.96
N SER A 41 2.70 -19.20 -8.26
CA SER A 41 2.22 -20.58 -8.32
C SER A 41 1.72 -20.96 -9.71
N ALA A 42 1.04 -20.05 -10.41
CA ALA A 42 0.52 -20.28 -11.76
C ALA A 42 1.65 -20.52 -12.77
N LEU A 43 2.74 -19.74 -12.67
CA LEU A 43 3.92 -19.90 -13.52
C LEU A 43 4.63 -21.24 -13.27
N LEU A 44 4.75 -21.66 -12.00
CA LEU A 44 5.37 -22.93 -11.64
C LEU A 44 4.53 -24.15 -12.05
N SER A 45 3.20 -24.01 -12.00
CA SER A 45 2.25 -25.09 -12.33
C SER A 45 1.72 -25.05 -13.77
N LEU A 46 2.13 -24.04 -14.56
CA LEU A 46 1.60 -23.75 -15.90
C LEU A 46 0.05 -23.67 -15.94
N ASN A 47 -0.55 -23.15 -14.87
CA ASN A 47 -2.00 -23.09 -14.70
C ASN A 47 -2.57 -21.76 -15.20
N LEU A 48 -3.23 -21.79 -16.36
CA LEU A 48 -3.79 -20.60 -17.02
C LEU A 48 -4.90 -19.93 -16.20
N LEU A 49 -5.75 -20.70 -15.50
CA LEU A 49 -6.81 -20.13 -14.67
C LEU A 49 -6.21 -19.36 -13.48
N ALA A 50 -5.22 -19.95 -12.82
CA ALA A 50 -4.51 -19.29 -11.73
C ALA A 50 -3.78 -18.03 -12.24
N LEU A 51 -3.23 -18.06 -13.46
CA LEU A 51 -2.60 -16.89 -14.08
C LEU A 51 -3.61 -15.75 -14.29
N MET A 52 -4.81 -16.06 -14.81
CA MET A 52 -5.88 -15.08 -15.02
C MET A 52 -6.39 -14.50 -13.69
N LEU A 53 -6.65 -15.34 -12.70
CA LEU A 53 -7.12 -14.91 -11.37
C LEU A 53 -6.07 -14.06 -10.65
N GLY A 54 -4.81 -14.47 -10.71
CA GLY A 54 -3.69 -13.71 -10.15
C GLY A 54 -3.51 -12.36 -10.83
N GLY A 55 -3.62 -12.31 -12.17
CA GLY A 55 -3.58 -11.07 -12.93
C GLY A 55 -4.71 -10.11 -12.56
N LEU A 56 -5.95 -10.61 -12.49
CA LEU A 56 -7.10 -9.81 -12.09
C LEU A 56 -6.97 -9.29 -10.66
N GLY A 57 -6.51 -10.14 -9.72
CA GLY A 57 -6.24 -9.75 -8.34
C GLY A 57 -5.17 -8.67 -8.23
N LEU A 58 -4.10 -8.79 -9.01
CA LEU A 58 -3.02 -7.80 -9.05
C LEU A 58 -3.53 -6.46 -9.60
N SER A 59 -4.29 -6.47 -10.69
CA SER A 59 -4.90 -5.26 -11.24
C SER A 59 -5.85 -4.58 -10.26
N ALA A 60 -6.68 -5.36 -9.55
CA ALA A 60 -7.57 -4.83 -8.53
C ALA A 60 -6.80 -4.20 -7.36
N ALA A 61 -5.74 -4.84 -6.88
CA ALA A 61 -4.90 -4.31 -5.81
C ALA A 61 -4.24 -2.97 -6.20
N LEU A 62 -3.68 -2.89 -7.42
CA LEU A 62 -3.09 -1.66 -7.94
C LEU A 62 -4.13 -0.54 -8.10
N ALA A 63 -5.35 -0.86 -8.55
CA ALA A 63 -6.44 0.11 -8.66
C ALA A 63 -6.86 0.66 -7.28
N LEU A 64 -6.92 -0.19 -6.25
CA LEU A 64 -7.22 0.25 -4.88
C LEU A 64 -6.12 1.16 -4.32
N LEU A 65 -4.85 0.85 -4.56
CA LEU A 65 -3.71 1.70 -4.17
C LEU A 65 -3.76 3.05 -4.89
N ALA A 66 -3.95 3.04 -6.22
CA ALA A 66 -4.06 4.26 -7.02
C ALA A 66 -5.26 5.12 -6.57
N GLN A 67 -6.38 4.50 -6.21
CA GLN A 67 -7.54 5.22 -5.69
C GLN A 67 -7.28 5.83 -4.31
N GLY A 68 -6.48 5.17 -3.46
CA GLY A 68 -6.01 5.72 -2.19
C GLY A 68 -5.20 7.00 -2.38
N HIS A 69 -4.21 6.97 -3.27
CA HIS A 69 -3.34 8.11 -3.58
C HIS A 69 -4.11 9.30 -4.18
N ARG A 70 -5.23 9.06 -4.89
CA ARG A 70 -6.10 10.15 -5.39
C ARG A 70 -6.75 10.97 -4.28
N PHE A 71 -6.83 10.44 -3.06
CA PHE A 71 -7.33 11.17 -1.90
C PHE A 71 -6.23 11.94 -1.16
N GLU A 72 -4.96 11.76 -1.54
CA GLU A 72 -3.82 12.53 -1.07
C GLU A 72 -3.59 13.69 -2.06
N ALA A 73 -4.04 14.89 -1.69
CA ALA A 73 -3.91 16.07 -2.54
C ALA A 73 -2.43 16.44 -2.73
N GLY A 74 -1.93 16.35 -3.97
CA GLY A 74 -0.63 16.91 -4.35
C GLY A 74 0.46 15.94 -4.77
N SER A 75 0.13 14.71 -5.19
CA SER A 75 1.11 13.76 -5.73
C SER A 75 1.72 14.30 -7.04
N ASP A 76 2.89 14.93 -6.93
CA ASP A 76 3.72 15.31 -8.07
C ASP A 76 4.11 14.02 -8.83
N PRO A 77 3.85 13.89 -10.14
CA PRO A 77 4.26 12.74 -10.94
C PRO A 77 5.76 12.39 -10.84
N ARG A 78 6.60 13.34 -10.40
CA ARG A 78 8.05 13.19 -10.22
C ARG A 78 8.47 12.70 -8.83
N HIS A 79 7.53 12.49 -7.92
CA HIS A 79 7.85 12.05 -6.56
C HIS A 79 8.31 10.57 -6.57
N PRO A 80 9.32 10.22 -5.74
CA PRO A 80 9.92 8.87 -5.71
C PRO A 80 8.96 7.75 -5.29
N GLU A 81 7.76 8.08 -4.81
CA GLU A 81 6.73 7.10 -4.45
C GLU A 81 6.20 6.25 -5.62
N ASN A 82 6.42 6.70 -6.86
CA ASN A 82 6.02 5.97 -8.07
C ASN A 82 7.05 4.91 -8.54
N SER A 83 8.14 4.69 -7.80
CA SER A 83 9.12 3.67 -8.14
C SER A 83 8.64 2.26 -7.73
N LEU A 84 8.86 1.26 -8.57
CA LEU A 84 8.59 -0.15 -8.24
C LEU A 84 9.28 -0.58 -6.93
N SER A 85 10.51 -0.09 -6.70
CA SER A 85 11.24 -0.39 -5.46
C SER A 85 10.56 0.24 -4.24
N HIS A 86 10.04 1.45 -4.38
CA HIS A 86 9.29 2.09 -3.30
C HIS A 86 8.01 1.32 -3.02
N LEU A 87 7.25 0.97 -4.06
CA LEU A 87 6.06 0.13 -3.94
C LEU A 87 6.37 -1.18 -3.21
N LEU A 88 7.42 -1.90 -3.59
CA LEU A 88 7.78 -3.17 -2.94
C LEU A 88 8.19 -2.98 -1.48
N VAL A 89 9.04 -2.01 -1.17
CA VAL A 89 9.47 -1.72 0.21
C VAL A 89 8.26 -1.32 1.05
N GLU A 90 7.38 -0.49 0.51
CA GLU A 90 6.21 -0.03 1.21
C GLU A 90 5.22 -1.17 1.47
N GLN A 91 4.90 -1.97 0.46
CA GLN A 91 3.95 -3.07 0.59
C GLN A 91 4.50 -4.20 1.47
N PHE A 92 5.78 -4.57 1.36
CA PHE A 92 6.32 -5.73 2.08
C PHE A 92 6.94 -5.43 3.45
N LEU A 93 7.44 -4.21 3.68
CA LEU A 93 8.17 -3.87 4.90
C LEU A 93 7.48 -2.76 5.68
N THR A 94 7.27 -1.61 5.06
CA THR A 94 6.82 -0.40 5.76
C THR A 94 5.38 -0.52 6.26
N PHE A 95 4.44 -0.91 5.41
CA PHE A 95 3.03 -0.97 5.78
C PHE A 95 2.72 -2.11 6.77
N PRO A 96 3.24 -3.34 6.61
CA PRO A 96 3.10 -4.38 7.63
C PRO A 96 3.62 -3.91 8.98
N TRP A 97 4.77 -3.24 9.01
CA TRP A 97 5.30 -2.65 10.24
C TRP A 97 4.41 -1.54 10.80
N PHE A 98 3.86 -0.67 9.96
CA PHE A 98 2.91 0.38 10.35
C PHE A 98 1.64 -0.19 11.00
N VAL A 99 1.12 -1.30 10.49
CA VAL A 99 -0.03 -2.01 11.08
C VAL A 99 0.36 -2.68 12.39
N LEU A 100 1.47 -3.43 12.42
CA LEU A 100 1.91 -4.21 13.58
C LEU A 100 2.35 -3.33 14.76
N SER A 101 2.99 -2.18 14.49
CA SER A 101 3.38 -1.19 15.51
C SER A 101 2.19 -0.44 16.13
N GLY A 102 0.97 -0.71 15.66
CA GLY A 102 -0.26 -0.05 16.12
C GLY A 102 -0.39 1.40 15.66
N ALA A 103 0.54 1.91 14.83
CA ALA A 103 0.48 3.25 14.25
C ALA A 103 -0.80 3.44 13.42
N TRP A 104 -1.20 2.43 12.65
CA TRP A 104 -2.48 2.42 11.94
C TRP A 104 -3.69 2.70 12.86
N ARG A 105 -3.75 2.05 14.03
CA ARG A 105 -4.86 2.26 14.99
C ARG A 105 -4.87 3.67 15.57
N ARG A 106 -3.69 4.28 15.75
CA ARG A 106 -3.56 5.68 16.22
C ARG A 106 -4.04 6.65 15.13
N ALA A 107 -3.58 6.47 13.88
CA ALA A 107 -4.01 7.26 12.73
C ALA A 107 -5.54 7.18 12.51
N TRP A 108 -6.12 5.97 12.58
CA TRP A 108 -7.56 5.76 12.49
C TRP A 108 -8.36 6.53 13.56
N LYS A 109 -7.86 6.55 14.80
CA LYS A 109 -8.48 7.30 15.91
C LYS A 109 -8.28 8.80 15.77
N ALA A 110 -7.16 9.27 15.23
CA ALA A 110 -6.93 10.70 14.97
C ALA A 110 -7.94 11.23 13.95
N CYS A 111 -8.18 10.49 12.86
CA CYS A 111 -9.21 10.79 11.87
C CYS A 111 -10.66 10.72 12.40
N ARG A 112 -10.89 10.30 13.66
CA ARG A 112 -12.19 10.33 14.35
C ARG A 112 -12.45 11.60 15.14
N ARG A 113 -11.40 12.38 15.40
CA ARG A 113 -11.46 13.56 16.26
C ARG A 113 -11.52 14.87 15.47
N ASN A 114 -11.16 14.83 14.20
CA ASN A 114 -11.52 15.83 13.18
C ASN A 114 -12.87 15.47 12.54
#